data_AF-A0A928JEP1-F1
#
_entry.id   AF-A0A928JEP1-F1
#
_cell.length_a   1.000
_cell.length_b   1.000
_cell.length_c   1.000
_cell.angle_alpha   90.00
_cell.angle_beta   90.00
_cell.angle_gamma   90.00
#
_symmetry.space_group_name_H-M   'P 1'
#
loop_
_entity.id
_entity.type
_entity.pdbx_description
1 polymer ?
#
loop_
_entity_poly.entity_id
_entity_poly.type
_entity_poly.pdbx_seq_one_letter_code
_entity_poly.pdbx_strand_id
1 'polypeptide(L)' 'MKQFTQSLEGMPLLVKLILALPMLDIIWSIYRIVSALDKKDVVALIISIVLLFIPVTWIFDIVMVLLTGNVWKMA' A
#
# COMPACT_ATOMS: atom_id res chain seq x y z
N MET A 1 5.19 11.37 7.74
CA MET A 1 4.42 10.15 7.44
C MET A 1 3.11 10.49 6.75
N LYS A 2 2.23 11.30 7.36
CA LYS A 2 0.97 11.79 6.74
C LYS A 2 1.12 12.44 5.36
N GLN A 3 2.11 13.31 5.17
CA GLN A 3 2.31 13.97 3.87
C GLN A 3 2.67 12.97 2.77
N PHE A 4 3.45 11.93 3.08
CA PHE A 4 3.80 10.88 2.13
C PHE A 4 2.58 10.04 1.74
N THR A 5 1.80 9.61 2.73
CA THR A 5 0.58 8.81 2.50
C THR A 5 -0.49 9.62 1.76
N GLN A 6 -0.66 10.90 2.10
CA GLN A 6 -1.58 11.81 1.41
C GLN A 6 -1.15 12.07 -0.04
N SER A 7 0.15 12.24 -0.31
CA SER A 7 0.65 12.41 -1.67
C SER A 7 0.37 11.17 -2.54
N LEU A 8 0.51 9.96 -1.99
CA LEU A 8 0.19 8.71 -2.70
C LEU A 8 -1.32 8.52 -2.88
N GLU A 9 -2.12 8.84 -1.87
CA GLU A 9 -3.59 8.76 -1.92
C GLU A 9 -4.20 9.80 -2.88
N GLY A 10 -3.56 10.96 -3.05
CA GLY A 10 -3.99 12.01 -3.98
C GLY A 10 -3.68 11.72 -5.45
N MET A 11 -2.94 10.64 -5.77
CA MET A 11 -2.59 10.32 -7.15
C MET A 11 -3.80 9.80 -7.94
N PRO A 12 -3.85 10.07 -9.27
CA PRO A 12 -4.86 9.48 -10.13
C PRO A 12 -4.74 7.95 -10.17
N LEU A 13 -5.88 7.28 -10.36
CA LEU A 13 -6.01 5.82 -10.27
C LEU A 13 -5.05 5.08 -11.21
N LEU A 14 -4.81 5.64 -12.40
CA LEU A 14 -3.89 5.09 -13.41
C LEU A 14 -2.44 5.04 -12.89
N VAL A 15 -1.98 6.08 -12.19
CA VAL A 15 -0.64 6.14 -11.59
C VAL A 15 -0.52 5.13 -10.46
N LYS A 16 -1.56 5.00 -9.63
CA LYS A 16 -1.60 4.00 -8.56
C LYS A 16 -1.51 2.57 -9.09
N LEU A 17 -2.19 2.30 -10.20
CA LEU A 17 -2.17 0.99 -10.86
C LEU A 17 -0.78 0.65 -11.40
N ILE A 18 -0.11 1.61 -12.04
CA ILE A 18 1.28 1.43 -12.53
C ILE A 18 2.23 1.17 -11.36
N LEU A 19 2.08 1.90 -10.26
CA LEU A 19 2.88 1.69 -9.04
C LEU A 19 2.63 0.32 -8.39
N ALA A 20 1.48 -0.31 -8.63
CA ALA A 20 1.15 -1.64 -8.13
C ALA A 20 1.71 -2.79 -8.99
N LEU A 21 2.46 -2.50 -10.05
CA LEU A 21 3.16 -3.52 -10.83
C LEU A 21 4.29 -4.16 -10.01
N PRO A 22 4.64 -5.44 -10.21
CA PRO A 22 5.56 -6.20 -9.35
C PRO A 22 6.97 -5.60 -9.19
N MET A 23 7.42 -4.77 -10.15
CA MET A 23 8.71 -4.09 -10.08
C MET A 23 8.65 -2.75 -9.31
N LEU A 24 7.46 -2.18 -9.15
CA LEU A 24 7.20 -0.89 -8.49
C LEU A 24 6.42 -1.04 -7.16
N ASP A 25 5.92 -2.25 -6.87
CA ASP A 25 5.13 -2.61 -5.68
C ASP A 25 5.84 -2.32 -4.35
N ILE A 26 7.17 -2.16 -4.38
CA ILE A 26 7.96 -1.75 -3.22
C ILE A 26 7.46 -0.43 -2.61
N ILE A 27 6.94 0.48 -3.44
CA ILE A 27 6.38 1.77 -2.99
C ILE A 27 5.12 1.53 -2.15
N TRP A 28 4.28 0.56 -2.54
CA TRP A 28 3.08 0.20 -1.80
C TRP A 28 3.38 -0.56 -0.52
N SER A 29 4.41 -1.42 -0.54
CA SER A 29 4.91 -2.06 0.67
C SER A 29 5.39 -1.04 1.71
N ILE A 30 6.15 -0.03 1.27
CA ILE A 30 6.60 1.08 2.14
C ILE A 30 5.39 1.90 2.62
N TYR A 31 4.44 2.23 1.73
CA TYR A 31 3.21 2.94 2.08
C TYR A 31 2.43 2.22 3.18
N ARG A 32 2.28 0.89 3.08
CA ARG A 32 1.54 0.10 4.07
C ARG A 32 2.18 0.16 5.45
N ILE A 33 3.51 0.03 5.52
CA ILE A 33 4.28 0.16 6.76
C ILE A 33 4.16 1.57 7.34
N VAL A 34 4.34 2.60 6.52
CA VAL A 34 4.24 4.01 6.96
C VAL A 34 2.82 4.31 7.46
N SER A 35 1.79 3.78 6.80
CA SER A 35 0.39 3.93 7.24
C SER A 35 0.14 3.23 8.57
N ALA A 36 0.71 2.04 8.80
CA ALA A 36 0.59 1.34 10.07
C ALA A 36 1.28 2.09 11.23
N LEU A 37 2.47 2.64 10.96
CA LEU A 37 3.21 3.47 11.93
C LEU A 37 2.47 4.77 12.26
N ASP A 38 1.85 5.43 11.27
CA ASP A 38 1.08 6.65 11.49
C ASP A 38 -0.14 6.41 12.39
N LYS A 39 -0.75 5.23 12.30
CA LYS A 39 -1.88 4.80 13.13
C LYS A 39 -1.47 4.23 14.49
N LYS A 40 -0.17 4.01 14.73
CA LYS A 40 0.37 3.30 15.89
C LYS A 40 -0.26 1.91 16.08
N ASP A 41 -0.65 1.26 14.99
CA ASP A 41 -1.27 -0.06 15.01
C ASP A 41 -0.19 -1.13 14.80
N VAL A 42 0.13 -1.84 15.89
CA VAL A 42 1.13 -2.90 15.91
C VAL A 42 0.70 -4.11 15.08
N VAL A 43 -0.61 -4.41 15.03
CA VAL A 43 -1.13 -5.53 14.24
C VAL A 43 -0.98 -5.24 12.76
N ALA A 44 -1.39 -4.04 12.33
CA ALA A 44 -1.21 -3.60 10.95
C ALA A 44 0.27 -3.55 10.55
N LEU A 45 1.16 -3.18 11.47
CA LEU A 45 2.61 -3.16 11.22
C LEU A 45 3.14 -4.59 10.98
N ILE A 46 2.80 -5.53 11.85
CA ILE A 46 3.22 -6.93 11.71
C ILE A 46 2.71 -7.52 10.39
N ILE A 47 1.43 -7.31 10.07
CA ILE A 47 0.85 -7.79 8.81
C ILE A 47 1.55 -7.17 7.59
N SER A 48 1.87 -5.88 7.65
CA SER A 48 2.60 -5.20 6.57
C SER A 48 3.99 -5.80 6.33
N ILE A 49 4.69 -6.15 7.41
CA ILE A 49 6.01 -6.79 7.35
C ILE A 49 5.90 -8.23 6.84
N VAL A 50 4.88 -8.99 7.26
CA VAL A 50 4.68 -10.37 6.77
C VAL A 50 4.38 -10.37 5.28
N LEU A 51 3.55 -9.43 4.80
CA LEU A 51 3.18 -9.31 3.39
C LEU A 51 4.39 -9.00 2.49
N LEU A 52 5.42 -8.31 2.99
CA LEU A 52 6.66 -8.05 2.22
C LEU A 52 7.37 -9.32 1.72
N PHE A 53 7.21 -10.44 2.43
CA PHE A 53 7.83 -11.71 2.05
C PHE A 53 6.96 -12.54 1.10
N ILE A 54 5.76 -12.08 0.77
CA ILE A 54 4.82 -12.77 -0.11
C ILE A 54 4.91 -12.10 -1.50
N PRO A 55 5.54 -12.73 -2.51
CA PRO A 55 5.81 -12.11 -3.81
C PRO A 55 4.56 -11.91 -4.70
N VAL A 56 3.36 -12.08 -4.14
CA VAL A 56 2.07 -12.05 -4.83
C VAL A 56 1.16 -10.92 -4.34
N THR A 57 1.64 -10.09 -3.41
CA THR A 57 0.89 -8.96 -2.85
C THR A 57 0.45 -7.95 -3.89
N TRP A 58 1.29 -7.71 -4.90
CA TRP A 58 1.01 -6.80 -6.00
C TRP A 58 -0.32 -7.10 -6.72
N ILE A 59 -0.71 -8.39 -6.85
CA ILE A 59 -2.00 -8.76 -7.46
C ILE A 59 -3.15 -8.27 -6.58
N PHE A 60 -3.05 -8.48 -5.28
CA PHE A 60 -4.05 -8.03 -4.32
C PHE A 60 -4.14 -6.50 -4.29
N ASP A 61 -3.00 -5.82 -4.41
CA ASP A 61 -2.93 -4.37 -4.45
C ASP A 61 -3.55 -3.79 -5.73
N ILE A 62 -3.35 -4.41 -6.89
CA ILE A 62 -4.05 -4.04 -8.14
C ILE A 62 -5.57 -4.19 -7.97
N VAL A 63 -6.03 -5.33 -7.42
CA VAL A 63 -7.47 -5.56 -7.19
C VAL A 63 -8.04 -4.51 -6.24
N MET A 64 -7.33 -4.18 -5.17
CA MET A 64 -7.73 -3.13 -4.22
C MET A 64 -7.79 -1.75 -4.86
N VAL A 65 -6.80 -1.38 -5.68
CA VAL A 65 -6.80 -0.10 -6.40
C VAL A 65 -8.00 0.01 -7.33
N LEU A 66 -8.40 -1.09 -7.99
CA LEU A 66 -9.57 -1.12 -8.87
C LEU A 66 -10.90 -1.01 -8.09
N LEU A 67 -11.00 -1.68 -6.93
CA LEU A 67 -12.23 -1.72 -6.14
C LEU A 67 -12.44 -0.47 -5.27
N THR A 68 -11.37 0.03 -4.65
CA THR A 68 -11.42 1.11 -3.65
C THR A 68 -10.74 2.41 -4.09
N GLY A 69 -10.15 2.45 -5.28
CA GLY A 69 -9.39 3.60 -5.78
C GLY A 69 -8.07 3.85 -5.04
N ASN A 70 -7.73 2.97 -4.09
CA ASN A 70 -6.55 3.02 -3.24
C ASN A 70 -6.08 1.60 -2.94
N VAL A 71 -4.78 1.45 -2.65
CA VAL A 71 -4.22 0.20 -2.15
C VAL A 71 -4.75 -0.10 -0.75
N TRP A 72 -4.81 -1.38 -0.42
CA TRP A 72 -5.25 -1.84 0.88
C TRP A 72 -4.42 -1.23 2.01
N LYS A 73 -5.12 -0.56 2.91
CA LYS A 73 -4.62 -0.12 4.21
C LYS A 73 -5.63 -0.57 5.27
N MET A 74 -5.17 -1.22 6.34
CA MET A 74 -6.04 -1.49 7.49
C MET A 74 -6.48 -0.15 8.08
N ALA A 75 -7.79 0.01 8.27
CA ALA A 75 -8.48 1.23 8.70
C ALA A 75 -8.05 1.69 10.09
#